data_AF-A0A316TY06-F1
#
_entry.id   AF-A0A316TY06-F1
#
_cell.length_a   1.000
_cell.length_b   1.000
_cell.length_c   1.000
_cell.angle_alpha   90.00
_cell.angle_beta   90.00
_cell.angle_gamma   90.00
#
_symmetry.space_group_name_H-M   'P 1'
#
loop_
_entity.id
_entity.type
_entity.pdbx_description
1 polymer ?
#
loop_
_entity_poly.entity_id
_entity_poly.type
_entity_poly.pdbx_seq_one_letter_code
_entity_poly.pdbx_strand_id
1 'polypeptide(L)'
;MKTSYLIAILFGTLLTFSTGCGTTDSGGGDDNPPETTTYTLSTSVSPQGGGSVTPSSGTFDEGTNVSVEATANEGWIFDSWSGDIQSTDNPLNFSITSNTTLTANFTDISSSYIVDIAATNGPDQIDLRIGQQQTPESVEAPPVPPPGAFYVWLFREGENYFTDIRSRTLTQVSWQINLESGDESNLITLEWATDVVQADGTLVLTDQAGSFTVDMFTETSYEIDTSQLNVVFIEYELQVE
;
A
#
# COMPACT_ATOMS: atom_id res chain seq x y z
N MET A 1 -12.92 -35.15 -11.12
CA MET A 1 -11.99 -36.16 -10.56
C MET A 1 -11.04 -35.42 -9.64
N LYS A 2 -11.30 -35.43 -8.33
CA LYS A 2 -10.43 -34.85 -7.30
C LYS A 2 -9.70 -36.02 -6.65
N THR A 3 -8.39 -36.04 -6.72
CA THR A 3 -7.56 -37.06 -6.04
C THR A 3 -6.94 -36.41 -4.82
N SER A 4 -7.45 -36.79 -3.65
CA SER A 4 -6.88 -36.51 -2.33
C SER A 4 -5.79 -37.53 -2.01
N TYR A 5 -4.66 -37.10 -1.48
CA TYR A 5 -3.68 -37.96 -0.83
C TYR A 5 -3.71 -37.71 0.68
N LEU A 6 -4.10 -38.74 1.44
CA LEU A 6 -3.89 -38.83 2.88
C LEU A 6 -2.50 -39.40 3.14
N ILE A 7 -1.72 -38.74 4.00
CA ILE A 7 -0.51 -39.32 4.61
C ILE A 7 -0.85 -39.60 6.08
N ALA A 8 -0.93 -40.89 6.41
CA ALA A 8 -0.96 -41.39 7.78
C ALA A 8 0.43 -41.96 8.08
N ILE A 9 1.10 -41.46 9.12
CA ILE A 9 2.33 -42.08 9.64
C ILE A 9 2.06 -42.60 11.04
N LEU A 10 2.36 -43.88 11.18
CA LEU A 10 2.00 -44.83 12.23
C LEU A 10 2.91 -44.66 13.45
N PHE A 11 2.33 -44.71 14.65
CA PHE A 11 3.06 -44.88 15.92
C PHE A 11 3.64 -46.30 16.02
N GLY A 12 4.89 -46.43 16.48
CA GLY A 12 5.51 -47.71 16.79
C GLY A 12 6.58 -47.57 17.87
N THR A 13 6.19 -47.79 19.12
CA THR A 13 7.11 -48.07 20.24
C THR A 13 7.35 -49.57 20.35
N LEU A 14 8.60 -50.02 20.53
CA LEU A 14 8.86 -51.33 21.12
C LEU A 14 10.16 -51.35 21.94
N LEU A 15 10.01 -51.87 23.16
CA LEU A 15 10.99 -51.96 24.24
C LEU A 15 12.07 -53.05 24.00
N THR A 16 13.16 -52.85 24.73
CA THR A 16 14.47 -53.53 24.80
C THR A 16 14.49 -54.99 25.26
N PHE A 17 15.60 -55.71 24.98
CA PHE A 17 16.36 -56.46 26.01
C PHE A 17 17.86 -56.62 25.64
N SER A 18 18.66 -56.47 26.70
CA SER A 18 20.12 -56.67 26.92
C SER A 18 20.57 -58.12 26.62
N THR A 19 21.84 -58.52 26.35
CA THR A 19 23.10 -58.39 27.12
C THR A 19 24.31 -58.90 26.31
N GLY A 20 25.52 -58.40 26.60
CA GLY A 20 26.79 -59.16 26.52
C GLY A 20 27.95 -58.36 25.88
N CYS A 21 28.73 -57.57 26.63
CA CYS A 21 29.89 -57.88 27.51
C CYS A 21 31.22 -58.15 26.77
N GLY A 22 32.24 -57.31 27.01
CA GLY A 22 33.62 -57.55 26.57
C GLY A 22 34.64 -56.41 26.74
N THR A 23 34.91 -56.04 27.99
CA THR A 23 36.20 -55.54 28.58
C THR A 23 37.04 -54.39 27.98
N THR A 24 37.17 -53.35 28.82
CA THR A 24 38.36 -52.57 29.23
C THR A 24 39.16 -51.76 28.19
N ASP A 25 38.99 -50.44 28.22
CA ASP A 25 40.12 -49.51 28.39
C ASP A 25 39.68 -48.29 29.22
N SER A 26 40.52 -47.88 30.16
CA SER A 26 40.27 -46.83 31.15
C SER A 26 40.78 -45.50 30.62
N GLY A 27 39.88 -44.69 30.07
CA GLY A 27 40.08 -43.28 29.82
C GLY A 27 38.76 -42.56 29.97
N GLY A 28 38.45 -42.11 31.19
CA GLY A 28 37.26 -41.29 31.47
C GLY A 28 37.42 -39.92 30.82
N GLY A 29 36.92 -39.79 29.59
CA GLY A 29 36.46 -38.53 29.05
C GLY A 29 34.97 -38.45 29.37
N ASP A 30 34.59 -37.50 30.22
CA ASP A 30 33.22 -37.05 30.29
C ASP A 30 32.88 -36.41 28.93
N ASP A 31 32.51 -37.23 27.95
CA ASP A 31 31.95 -36.78 26.67
C ASP A 31 30.52 -36.28 26.92
N ASN A 32 30.36 -35.25 27.76
CA ASN A 32 29.21 -34.38 27.62
C ASN A 32 29.43 -33.63 26.29
N PRO A 33 28.54 -33.76 25.28
CA PRO A 33 28.64 -32.91 24.10
C PRO A 33 28.72 -31.43 24.56
N PRO A 34 29.47 -30.57 23.86
CA PRO A 34 29.56 -29.18 24.24
C PRO A 34 28.14 -28.60 24.31
N GLU A 35 27.75 -28.14 25.50
CA GLU A 35 26.47 -27.46 25.71
C GLU A 35 26.45 -26.22 24.81
N THR A 36 25.65 -26.24 23.76
CA THR A 36 25.45 -25.07 22.89
C THR A 36 24.47 -24.13 23.57
N THR A 37 24.94 -22.92 23.89
CA THR A 37 24.05 -21.82 24.32
C THR A 37 23.14 -21.45 23.15
N THR A 38 21.83 -21.42 23.42
CA THR A 38 20.83 -21.01 22.43
C THR A 38 20.00 -19.85 22.96
N TYR A 39 19.53 -19.01 22.05
CA TYR A 39 18.69 -17.86 22.35
C TYR A 39 17.44 -17.84 21.47
N THR A 40 16.37 -17.28 21.99
CA THR A 40 15.09 -17.18 21.29
C THR A 40 14.95 -15.86 20.55
N LEU A 41 14.49 -15.90 19.30
CA LEU A 41 13.95 -14.77 18.56
C LEU A 41 12.42 -14.84 18.60
N SER A 42 11.78 -13.83 19.16
CA SER A 42 10.34 -13.61 19.08
C SER A 42 10.06 -12.46 18.12
N THR A 43 9.22 -12.67 17.10
CA THR A 43 8.78 -11.57 16.23
C THR A 43 7.27 -11.36 16.27
N SER A 44 6.87 -10.11 16.06
CA SER A 44 5.46 -9.72 15.95
C SER A 44 5.28 -8.66 14.87
N VAL A 45 4.02 -8.41 14.50
CA VAL A 45 3.63 -7.44 13.47
C VAL A 45 2.66 -6.44 14.10
N SER A 46 2.88 -5.15 13.85
CA SER A 46 2.02 -4.06 14.33
C SER A 46 1.73 -3.07 13.20
N PRO A 47 0.46 -2.74 12.91
CA PRO A 47 -0.75 -3.37 13.43
C PRO A 47 -0.93 -4.80 12.88
N GLN A 48 -1.75 -5.61 13.56
CA GLN A 48 -2.06 -6.95 13.09
C GLN A 48 -2.70 -6.90 11.69
N GLY A 49 -2.16 -7.66 10.75
CA GLY A 49 -2.63 -7.67 9.35
C GLY A 49 -1.90 -6.68 8.44
N GLY A 50 -0.96 -5.86 8.95
CA GLY A 50 -0.14 -4.98 8.12
C GLY A 50 0.92 -5.71 7.28
N GLY A 51 1.31 -6.91 7.70
CA GLY A 51 2.30 -7.70 6.97
C GLY A 51 2.64 -9.01 7.65
N SER A 52 3.83 -9.52 7.34
CA SER A 52 4.40 -10.75 7.89
C SER A 52 5.91 -10.60 8.11
N VAL A 53 6.48 -11.48 8.95
CA VAL A 53 7.91 -11.49 9.27
C VAL A 53 8.50 -12.88 9.00
N THR A 54 9.66 -12.93 8.36
CA THR A 54 10.41 -14.17 8.09
C THR A 54 11.86 -14.03 8.54
N PRO A 55 12.38 -14.91 9.42
CA PRO A 55 11.67 -15.98 10.13
C PRO A 55 10.73 -15.42 11.22
N SER A 56 9.58 -16.06 11.42
CA SER A 56 8.54 -15.56 12.33
C SER A 56 8.89 -15.67 13.82
N SER A 57 9.46 -16.76 14.28
CA SER A 57 10.06 -16.90 15.62
C SER A 57 10.86 -18.19 15.63
N GLY A 58 11.87 -18.29 16.49
CA GLY A 58 12.69 -19.50 16.56
C GLY A 58 13.77 -19.45 17.63
N THR A 59 14.54 -20.54 17.71
CA THR A 59 15.70 -20.67 18.59
C THR A 59 16.94 -20.83 17.73
N PHE A 60 18.00 -20.12 18.09
CA PHE A 60 19.25 -20.08 17.32
C PHE A 60 20.44 -20.26 18.25
N ASP A 61 21.52 -20.84 17.73
CA ASP A 61 22.79 -20.95 18.45
C ASP A 61 23.39 -19.55 18.66
N GLU A 62 23.98 -19.33 19.83
CA GLU A 62 24.70 -18.10 20.15
C GLU A 62 25.73 -17.74 19.05
N GLY A 63 25.73 -16.48 18.65
CA GLY A 63 26.60 -15.95 17.60
C GLY A 63 26.07 -16.13 16.17
N THR A 64 25.00 -16.91 15.97
CA THR A 64 24.38 -17.07 14.64
C THR A 64 23.95 -15.71 14.09
N ASN A 65 24.31 -15.43 12.83
CA ASN A 65 23.82 -14.26 12.13
C ASN A 65 22.44 -14.55 11.54
N VAL A 66 21.41 -13.87 12.06
CA VAL A 66 20.02 -13.97 11.63
C VAL A 66 19.71 -12.81 10.67
N SER A 67 19.00 -13.12 9.59
CA SER A 67 18.40 -12.13 8.68
C SER A 67 16.89 -12.21 8.83
N VAL A 68 16.25 -11.09 9.19
CA VAL A 68 14.80 -10.98 9.40
C VAL A 68 14.24 -9.99 8.38
N GLU A 69 13.26 -10.45 7.61
CA GLU A 69 12.61 -9.67 6.57
C GLU A 69 11.13 -9.45 6.92
N ALA A 70 10.69 -8.20 6.81
CA ALA A 70 9.30 -7.81 6.91
C ALA A 70 8.70 -7.68 5.51
N THR A 71 7.60 -8.39 5.23
CA THR A 71 6.86 -8.28 3.97
C THR A 71 5.51 -7.64 4.24
N ALA A 72 5.28 -6.45 3.66
CA ALA A 72 4.02 -5.74 3.81
C ALA A 72 2.89 -6.42 3.03
N ASN A 73 1.67 -6.35 3.57
CA ASN A 73 0.46 -6.71 2.85
C ASN A 73 0.05 -5.58 1.90
N GLU A 74 -0.87 -5.86 0.96
CA GLU A 74 -1.42 -4.84 0.07
C GLU A 74 -2.04 -3.67 0.85
N GLY A 75 -1.70 -2.44 0.48
CA GLY A 75 -2.13 -1.23 1.18
C GLY A 75 -1.30 -0.89 2.41
N TRP A 76 -0.19 -1.59 2.65
CA TRP A 76 0.73 -1.29 3.75
C TRP A 76 2.14 -1.08 3.25
N ILE A 77 2.91 -0.31 4.01
CA ILE A 77 4.36 -0.19 3.86
C ILE A 77 5.04 -0.59 5.16
N PHE A 78 6.23 -1.19 5.06
CA PHE A 78 7.09 -1.37 6.22
C PHE A 78 7.65 0.00 6.63
N ASP A 79 7.48 0.34 7.90
CA ASP A 79 7.99 1.56 8.50
C ASP A 79 9.33 1.28 9.21
N SER A 80 9.30 0.40 10.21
CA SER A 80 10.47 0.20 11.08
C SER A 80 10.42 -1.13 11.86
N TRP A 81 11.58 -1.56 12.34
CA TRP A 81 11.72 -2.54 13.41
C TRP A 81 11.77 -1.82 14.75
N SER A 82 11.11 -2.40 15.75
CA SER A 82 11.19 -1.96 17.16
C SER A 82 11.30 -3.16 18.11
N GLY A 83 11.47 -2.90 19.41
CA GLY A 83 11.75 -3.91 20.44
C GLY A 83 13.17 -3.79 20.93
N ASP A 84 13.93 -4.88 20.87
CA ASP A 84 15.34 -4.89 21.30
C ASP A 84 16.27 -4.24 20.28
N ILE A 85 15.89 -4.21 19.01
CA ILE A 85 16.63 -3.53 17.92
C ILE A 85 15.67 -2.54 17.25
N GLN A 86 16.10 -1.28 17.17
CA GLN A 86 15.44 -0.26 16.37
C GLN A 86 16.21 -0.08 15.06
N SER A 87 15.53 -0.26 13.93
CA SER A 87 16.13 -0.10 12.61
C SER A 87 15.07 0.12 11.55
N THR A 88 15.39 0.89 10.52
CA THR A 88 14.60 1.00 9.28
C THR A 88 15.11 0.05 8.19
N ASP A 89 16.20 -0.68 8.44
CA ASP A 89 16.76 -1.63 7.48
C ASP A 89 15.85 -2.85 7.34
N ASN A 90 15.50 -3.19 6.11
CA ASN A 90 14.75 -4.40 5.78
C ASN A 90 15.32 -5.02 4.49
N PRO A 91 15.92 -6.22 4.55
CA PRO A 91 16.03 -7.11 5.71
C PRO A 91 17.01 -6.62 6.79
N LEU A 92 16.69 -6.89 8.05
CA LEU A 92 17.52 -6.61 9.23
C LEU A 92 18.45 -7.78 9.52
N ASN A 93 19.76 -7.52 9.56
CA ASN A 93 20.79 -8.53 9.84
C ASN A 93 21.45 -8.27 11.18
N PHE A 94 21.53 -9.28 12.06
CA PHE A 94 22.19 -9.17 13.36
C PHE A 94 22.68 -10.53 13.88
N SER A 95 23.64 -10.52 14.79
CA SER A 95 24.10 -11.72 15.50
C SER A 95 23.31 -11.92 16.79
N ILE A 96 22.82 -13.14 17.02
CA ILE A 96 22.03 -13.46 18.22
C ILE A 96 22.93 -13.79 19.40
N THR A 97 22.93 -12.92 20.42
CA THR A 97 23.78 -13.04 21.61
C THR A 97 22.98 -13.04 22.92
N SER A 98 21.66 -12.86 22.81
CA SER A 98 20.69 -12.94 23.90
C SER A 98 19.30 -13.19 23.32
N ASN A 99 18.31 -13.45 24.16
CA ASN A 99 16.92 -13.50 23.70
C ASN A 99 16.53 -12.15 23.09
N THR A 100 15.96 -12.16 21.88
CA THR A 100 15.63 -10.96 21.12
C THR A 100 14.13 -10.94 20.79
N THR A 101 13.50 -9.79 20.97
CA THR A 101 12.14 -9.48 20.57
C THR A 101 12.15 -8.39 19.51
N LEU A 102 11.51 -8.65 18.37
CA LEU A 102 11.34 -7.70 17.29
C LEU A 102 9.87 -7.50 16.94
N THR A 103 9.49 -6.27 16.62
CA THR A 103 8.19 -5.94 16.07
C THR A 103 8.39 -5.23 14.74
N ALA A 104 7.85 -5.80 13.67
CA ALA A 104 7.74 -5.11 12.38
C ALA A 104 6.55 -4.15 12.44
N ASN A 105 6.84 -2.86 12.31
CA ASN A 105 5.86 -1.80 12.24
C ASN A 105 5.50 -1.53 10.78
N PHE A 106 4.21 -1.41 10.50
CA PHE A 106 3.68 -1.09 9.18
C PHE A 106 2.73 0.10 9.27
N THR A 107 2.71 0.89 8.20
CA THR A 107 1.81 2.04 8.03
C THR A 107 0.80 1.72 6.94
N ASP A 108 -0.49 1.98 7.23
CA ASP A 108 -1.56 1.87 6.23
C ASP A 108 -1.42 3.03 5.26
N ILE A 109 -1.34 2.72 3.96
CA ILE A 109 -1.26 3.70 2.88
C ILE A 109 -2.53 3.70 2.04
N SER A 110 -3.60 3.08 2.53
CA SER A 110 -4.90 3.06 1.87
C SER A 110 -5.56 4.43 1.92
N SER A 111 -5.83 5.04 0.76
CA SER A 111 -6.68 6.21 0.64
C SER A 111 -8.01 5.88 -0.04
N SER A 112 -9.10 6.41 0.52
CA SER A 112 -10.43 6.32 -0.05
C SER A 112 -11.15 7.66 0.04
N TYR A 113 -11.27 8.30 -1.11
CA TYR A 113 -12.02 9.53 -1.31
C TYR A 113 -12.69 9.52 -2.67
N ILE A 114 -13.79 10.23 -2.78
CA ILE A 114 -14.49 10.50 -4.03
C ILE A 114 -14.68 12.01 -4.13
N VAL A 115 -14.47 12.55 -5.31
CA VAL A 115 -14.78 13.94 -5.61
C VAL A 115 -15.78 13.96 -6.76
N ASP A 116 -16.97 14.48 -6.45
CA ASP A 116 -17.99 14.79 -7.44
C ASP A 116 -17.79 16.24 -7.86
N ILE A 117 -17.60 16.46 -9.17
CA ILE A 117 -17.27 17.77 -9.75
C ILE A 117 -18.39 18.14 -10.72
N ALA A 118 -19.07 19.24 -10.44
CA ALA A 118 -20.00 19.88 -11.35
C ALA A 118 -19.26 20.97 -12.13
N ALA A 119 -19.05 20.74 -13.44
CA ALA A 119 -18.55 21.78 -14.33
C ALA A 119 -19.74 22.51 -14.95
N THR A 120 -19.80 23.83 -14.82
CA THR A 120 -20.89 24.65 -15.37
C THR A 120 -20.37 25.73 -16.33
N ASN A 121 -21.12 25.96 -17.40
CA ASN A 121 -20.94 27.06 -18.34
C ASN A 121 -22.32 27.67 -18.59
N GLY A 122 -22.61 28.80 -17.94
CA GLY A 122 -23.94 29.39 -17.94
C GLY A 122 -25.00 28.42 -17.37
N PRO A 123 -26.05 28.04 -18.13
CA PRO A 123 -27.08 27.11 -17.66
C PRO A 123 -26.70 25.63 -17.84
N ASP A 124 -25.64 25.33 -18.58
CA ASP A 124 -25.24 23.96 -18.91
C ASP A 124 -24.32 23.39 -17.84
N GLN A 125 -24.45 22.09 -17.56
CA GLN A 125 -23.68 21.38 -16.54
C GLN A 125 -23.25 20.00 -17.04
N ILE A 126 -22.01 19.61 -16.72
CA ILE A 126 -21.48 18.27 -16.90
C ILE A 126 -20.87 17.82 -15.56
N ASP A 127 -21.25 16.63 -15.12
CA ASP A 127 -20.73 16.03 -13.91
C ASP A 127 -19.56 15.10 -14.23
N LEU A 128 -18.46 15.28 -13.50
CA LEU A 128 -17.33 14.37 -13.47
C LEU A 128 -17.21 13.74 -12.08
N ARG A 129 -16.62 12.56 -12.03
CA ARG A 129 -16.30 11.89 -10.77
C ARG A 129 -14.88 11.36 -10.80
N ILE A 130 -14.09 11.68 -9.77
CA ILE A 130 -12.74 11.14 -9.57
C ILE A 130 -12.60 10.54 -8.16
N GLY A 131 -11.56 9.73 -7.94
CA GLY A 131 -11.22 9.30 -6.58
C GLY A 131 -10.40 8.01 -6.50
N GLN A 132 -10.27 7.49 -5.29
CA GLN A 132 -9.62 6.21 -5.01
C GLN A 132 -10.58 5.23 -4.30
N GLN A 133 -10.75 4.02 -4.85
CA GLN A 133 -11.55 2.91 -4.29
C GLN A 133 -10.88 1.54 -4.47
N GLN A 134 -11.42 0.49 -3.84
CA GLN A 134 -10.89 -0.89 -3.94
C GLN A 134 -10.97 -1.47 -5.35
N THR A 135 -12.05 -1.13 -6.05
CA THR A 135 -12.25 -1.53 -7.43
C THR A 135 -12.26 -0.27 -8.27
N PRO A 136 -11.24 -0.07 -9.12
CA PRO A 136 -11.28 1.01 -10.09
C PRO A 136 -12.56 0.93 -10.93
N GLU A 137 -13.24 2.05 -11.08
CA GLU A 137 -14.37 2.20 -11.99
C GLU A 137 -14.02 3.30 -12.99
N SER A 138 -14.24 3.03 -14.28
CA SER A 138 -14.03 4.00 -15.34
C SER A 138 -15.26 4.00 -16.24
N VAL A 139 -15.82 5.18 -16.48
CA VAL A 139 -16.96 5.37 -17.37
C VAL A 139 -16.49 6.18 -18.56
N GLU A 140 -16.38 5.51 -19.72
CA GLU A 140 -15.99 6.14 -20.98
C GLU A 140 -17.05 7.18 -21.39
N ALA A 141 -16.60 8.33 -21.86
CA ALA A 141 -17.46 9.38 -22.33
C ALA A 141 -18.12 8.97 -23.67
N PRO A 142 -19.35 9.44 -23.95
CA PRO A 142 -19.94 9.29 -25.28
C PRO A 142 -19.10 10.03 -26.34
N PRO A 143 -19.42 9.86 -27.64
CA PRO A 143 -18.76 10.60 -28.71
C PRO A 143 -18.74 12.11 -28.44
N VAL A 144 -17.62 12.75 -28.75
CA VAL A 144 -17.40 14.19 -28.55
C VAL A 144 -18.57 14.98 -29.18
N PRO A 145 -19.14 15.96 -28.46
CA PRO A 145 -20.25 16.76 -28.98
C PRO A 145 -19.83 17.58 -30.21
N PRO A 146 -20.79 18.20 -30.93
CA PRO A 146 -20.48 19.10 -32.03
C PRO A 146 -19.51 20.22 -31.60
N PRO A 147 -18.60 20.69 -32.48
CA PRO A 147 -17.65 21.74 -32.14
C PRO A 147 -18.32 23.01 -31.60
N GLY A 148 -17.76 23.58 -30.53
CA GLY A 148 -18.28 24.78 -29.87
C GLY A 148 -19.45 24.51 -28.92
N ALA A 149 -19.77 23.24 -28.63
CA ALA A 149 -20.63 22.89 -27.52
C ALA A 149 -19.83 22.87 -26.22
N PHE A 150 -20.50 23.18 -25.09
CA PHE A 150 -19.90 23.01 -23.77
C PHE A 150 -19.51 21.54 -23.57
N TYR A 151 -18.25 21.29 -23.23
CA TYR A 151 -17.74 19.95 -23.01
C TYR A 151 -16.61 19.91 -21.99
N VAL A 152 -16.69 18.97 -21.06
CA VAL A 152 -15.68 18.75 -20.02
C VAL A 152 -15.52 17.25 -19.82
N TRP A 153 -14.28 16.76 -19.81
CA TRP A 153 -14.01 15.33 -19.70
C TRP A 153 -12.65 15.06 -19.06
N LEU A 154 -12.55 13.88 -18.44
CA LEU A 154 -11.30 13.30 -17.98
C LEU A 154 -10.58 12.65 -19.17
N PHE A 155 -9.28 12.86 -19.29
CA PHE A 155 -8.47 12.26 -20.36
C PHE A 155 -7.39 11.35 -19.81
N ARG A 156 -7.31 10.15 -20.38
CA ARG A 156 -6.29 9.16 -20.03
C ARG A 156 -5.98 8.31 -21.25
N GLU A 157 -4.69 8.14 -21.54
CA GLU A 157 -4.20 7.15 -22.53
C GLU A 157 -4.86 7.24 -23.92
N GLY A 158 -5.34 8.43 -24.31
CA GLY A 158 -6.00 8.65 -25.61
C GLY A 158 -7.52 8.54 -25.59
N GLU A 159 -8.13 8.25 -24.44
CA GLU A 159 -9.57 8.06 -24.27
C GLU A 159 -10.19 9.11 -23.34
N ASN A 160 -11.48 9.36 -23.54
CA ASN A 160 -12.27 10.33 -22.80
C ASN A 160 -13.17 9.62 -21.78
N TYR A 161 -13.27 10.16 -20.57
CA TYR A 161 -14.04 9.58 -19.48
C TYR A 161 -14.84 10.65 -18.75
N PHE A 162 -15.94 10.24 -18.09
CA PHE A 162 -16.66 11.06 -17.11
C PHE A 162 -16.47 10.57 -15.68
N THR A 163 -15.97 9.35 -15.49
CA THR A 163 -15.63 8.83 -14.18
C THR A 163 -14.28 8.14 -14.24
N ASP A 164 -13.40 8.45 -13.29
CA ASP A 164 -12.12 7.78 -13.09
C ASP A 164 -11.82 7.57 -11.61
N ILE A 165 -12.12 6.37 -11.14
CA ILE A 165 -11.79 5.91 -9.81
C ILE A 165 -10.63 4.92 -9.91
N ARG A 166 -9.57 5.13 -9.12
CA ARG A 166 -8.34 4.31 -9.13
C ARG A 166 -8.20 3.45 -7.89
N SER A 167 -7.14 2.64 -7.82
CA SER A 167 -6.81 1.84 -6.62
C SER A 167 -6.56 2.75 -5.41
N ARG A 168 -7.00 2.28 -4.23
CA ARG A 168 -6.74 2.90 -2.91
C ARG A 168 -5.29 2.89 -2.45
N THR A 169 -4.41 2.17 -3.14
CA THR A 169 -3.00 2.01 -2.74
C THR A 169 -2.04 2.89 -3.53
N LEU A 170 -2.57 3.74 -4.43
CA LEU A 170 -1.74 4.66 -5.19
C LEU A 170 -1.32 5.84 -4.31
N THR A 171 -0.01 5.97 -4.16
CA THR A 171 0.60 7.09 -3.43
C THR A 171 0.56 8.40 -4.22
N GLN A 172 0.42 8.33 -5.53
CA GLN A 172 0.24 9.50 -6.39
C GLN A 172 -0.72 9.22 -7.53
N VAL A 173 -1.59 10.20 -7.80
CA VAL A 173 -2.57 10.16 -8.89
C VAL A 173 -2.70 11.54 -9.53
N SER A 174 -2.76 11.59 -10.86
CA SER A 174 -3.04 12.82 -11.61
C SER A 174 -4.16 12.56 -12.63
N TRP A 175 -5.20 13.39 -12.57
CA TRP A 175 -6.34 13.42 -13.49
C TRP A 175 -6.25 14.64 -14.38
N GLN A 176 -6.09 14.44 -15.68
CA GLN A 176 -6.20 15.51 -16.65
C GLN A 176 -7.67 15.76 -16.97
N ILE A 177 -8.14 17.00 -16.80
CA ILE A 177 -9.46 17.46 -17.21
C ILE A 177 -9.27 18.42 -18.38
N ASN A 178 -9.99 18.17 -19.48
CA ASN A 178 -10.05 19.08 -20.62
C ASN A 178 -11.35 19.85 -20.60
N LEU A 179 -11.29 21.10 -21.07
CA LEU A 179 -12.33 22.11 -20.91
C LEU A 179 -12.61 22.79 -22.26
N GLU A 180 -13.86 22.76 -22.69
CA GLU A 180 -14.36 23.50 -23.87
C GLU A 180 -15.60 24.30 -23.44
N SER A 181 -15.49 25.63 -23.46
CA SER A 181 -16.63 26.54 -23.24
C SER A 181 -17.59 26.46 -24.43
N GLY A 182 -18.89 26.42 -24.14
CA GLY A 182 -19.95 26.46 -25.16
C GLY A 182 -20.41 27.86 -25.51
N ASP A 183 -19.93 28.88 -24.78
CA ASP A 183 -20.34 30.26 -24.95
C ASP A 183 -19.17 31.25 -25.09
N GLU A 184 -19.50 32.50 -25.39
CA GLU A 184 -18.53 33.58 -25.61
C GLU A 184 -17.85 34.06 -24.31
N SER A 185 -18.32 33.62 -23.13
CA SER A 185 -17.72 34.03 -21.85
C SER A 185 -16.35 33.40 -21.65
N ASN A 186 -16.13 32.19 -22.20
CA ASN A 186 -14.97 31.34 -21.92
C ASN A 186 -14.81 31.00 -20.43
N LEU A 187 -15.85 31.20 -19.61
CA LEU A 187 -15.78 30.93 -18.17
C LEU A 187 -16.46 29.59 -17.87
N ILE A 188 -15.71 28.68 -17.26
CA ILE A 188 -16.23 27.45 -16.68
C ILE A 188 -16.01 27.51 -15.17
N THR A 189 -17.08 27.29 -14.40
CA THR A 189 -16.97 27.11 -12.95
C THR A 189 -16.94 25.62 -12.66
N LEU A 190 -15.88 25.18 -11.98
CA LEU A 190 -15.85 23.86 -11.35
C LEU A 190 -16.30 24.03 -9.91
N GLU A 191 -17.36 23.35 -9.52
CA GLU A 191 -17.78 23.18 -8.13
C GLU A 191 -17.57 21.72 -7.74
N TRP A 192 -17.16 21.45 -6.51
CA TRP A 192 -16.94 20.07 -6.08
C TRP A 192 -17.38 19.82 -4.65
N ALA A 193 -17.75 18.57 -4.40
CA ALA A 193 -17.97 18.00 -3.10
C ALA A 193 -17.06 16.79 -2.91
N THR A 194 -16.36 16.76 -1.78
CA THR A 194 -15.41 15.69 -1.45
C THR A 194 -16.00 14.80 -0.37
N ASP A 195 -16.29 13.56 -0.74
CA ASP A 195 -16.66 12.50 0.21
C ASP A 195 -15.37 11.77 0.62
N VAL A 196 -14.80 12.15 1.77
CA VAL A 196 -13.58 11.55 2.31
C VAL A 196 -13.92 10.47 3.33
N VAL A 197 -13.47 9.24 3.06
CA VAL A 197 -13.51 8.14 4.03
C VAL A 197 -12.15 7.98 4.71
N GLN A 198 -11.05 8.14 3.96
CA GLN A 198 -9.66 8.11 4.44
C GLN A 198 -8.76 8.86 3.45
N ALA A 199 -8.10 9.94 3.84
CA ALA A 199 -7.15 10.64 2.98
C ALA A 199 -6.05 11.26 3.84
N ASP A 200 -4.85 10.68 3.75
CA ASP A 200 -3.64 11.13 4.47
C ASP A 200 -2.70 11.88 3.51
N GLY A 201 -3.27 12.62 2.56
CA GLY A 201 -2.55 13.24 1.45
C GLY A 201 -3.03 14.64 1.12
N THR A 202 -2.47 15.22 0.06
CA THR A 202 -2.95 16.47 -0.54
C THR A 202 -3.86 16.16 -1.73
N LEU A 203 -4.84 17.03 -1.98
CA LEU A 203 -5.65 16.98 -3.20
C LEU A 203 -5.76 18.40 -3.76
N VAL A 204 -5.17 18.61 -4.93
CA VAL A 204 -5.04 19.96 -5.49
C VAL A 204 -5.51 20.04 -6.93
N LEU A 205 -6.15 21.16 -7.27
CA LEU A 205 -6.42 21.56 -8.65
C LEU A 205 -5.32 22.53 -9.12
N THR A 206 -4.75 22.29 -10.29
CA THR A 206 -3.63 23.06 -10.84
C THR A 206 -3.61 23.07 -12.38
N ASP A 207 -2.75 23.88 -12.99
CA ASP A 207 -2.42 23.80 -14.42
C ASP A 207 -1.20 22.89 -14.65
N GLN A 208 -0.84 22.67 -15.93
CA GLN A 208 0.33 21.84 -16.27
C GLN A 208 1.66 22.41 -15.72
N ALA A 209 1.72 23.70 -15.45
CA ALA A 209 2.94 24.40 -15.06
C ALA A 209 3.07 24.58 -13.53
N GLY A 210 2.04 24.23 -12.76
CA GLY A 210 1.96 24.54 -11.33
C GLY A 210 1.81 26.05 -11.03
N SER A 211 1.36 26.85 -12.00
CA SER A 211 1.29 28.32 -11.87
C SER A 211 0.24 28.77 -10.85
N PHE A 212 -0.79 27.95 -10.65
CA PHE A 212 -1.75 28.11 -9.56
C PHE A 212 -2.01 26.76 -8.90
N THR A 213 -2.42 26.78 -7.64
CA THR A 213 -2.78 25.58 -6.89
C THR A 213 -3.96 25.91 -5.99
N VAL A 214 -5.00 25.09 -6.04
CA VAL A 214 -6.19 25.21 -5.18
C VAL A 214 -6.30 23.93 -4.37
N ASP A 215 -6.34 24.07 -3.04
CA ASP A 215 -6.57 22.96 -2.12
C ASP A 215 -8.05 22.58 -2.15
N MET A 216 -8.35 21.40 -2.68
CA MET A 216 -9.71 20.90 -2.88
C MET A 216 -10.36 20.34 -1.60
N PHE A 217 -9.61 20.22 -0.49
CA PHE A 217 -10.18 19.89 0.82
C PHE A 217 -10.70 21.13 1.54
N THR A 218 -10.14 22.30 1.26
CA THR A 218 -10.53 23.55 1.93
C THR A 218 -11.43 24.43 1.08
N GLU A 219 -11.24 24.40 -0.23
CA GLU A 219 -12.08 25.11 -1.20
C GLU A 219 -13.13 24.16 -1.81
N THR A 220 -14.18 24.72 -2.38
CA THR A 220 -15.28 23.94 -3.01
C THR A 220 -15.59 24.38 -4.43
N SER A 221 -14.90 25.40 -4.95
CA SER A 221 -15.14 25.90 -6.29
C SER A 221 -13.96 26.66 -6.86
N TYR A 222 -13.80 26.66 -8.18
CA TYR A 222 -12.84 27.48 -8.90
C TYR A 222 -13.36 27.84 -10.29
N GLU A 223 -13.17 29.11 -10.69
CA GLU A 223 -13.54 29.60 -12.02
C GLU A 223 -12.31 29.62 -12.94
N ILE A 224 -12.48 29.09 -14.15
CA ILE A 224 -11.42 28.94 -15.15
C ILE A 224 -11.79 29.73 -16.40
N ASP A 225 -10.86 30.56 -16.86
CA ASP A 225 -10.92 31.23 -18.17
C ASP A 225 -10.28 30.34 -19.25
N THR A 226 -11.12 29.69 -20.05
CA THR A 226 -10.70 28.78 -21.12
C THR A 226 -10.02 29.46 -22.30
N SER A 227 -10.03 30.80 -22.36
CA SER A 227 -9.23 31.54 -23.34
C SER A 227 -7.72 31.48 -23.02
N GLN A 228 -7.38 31.24 -21.75
CA GLN A 228 -6.00 31.10 -21.27
C GLN A 228 -5.63 29.64 -21.00
N LEU A 229 -6.59 28.85 -20.51
CA LEU A 229 -6.33 27.49 -20.04
C LEU A 229 -7.50 26.54 -20.33
N ASN A 230 -7.27 25.58 -21.23
CA ASN A 230 -8.27 24.57 -21.60
C ASN A 230 -7.97 23.17 -21.03
N VAL A 231 -6.93 23.05 -20.21
CA VAL A 231 -6.53 21.80 -19.54
C VAL A 231 -6.12 22.10 -18.11
N VAL A 232 -6.70 21.38 -17.15
CA VAL A 232 -6.32 21.43 -15.74
C VAL A 232 -6.05 20.02 -15.23
N PHE A 233 -5.37 19.94 -14.08
CA PHE A 233 -5.03 18.70 -13.43
C PHE A 233 -5.58 18.70 -12.01
N ILE A 234 -6.15 17.57 -11.61
CA ILE A 234 -6.36 17.27 -10.20
C ILE A 234 -5.32 16.26 -9.79
N GLU A 235 -4.54 16.58 -8.76
CA GLU A 235 -3.43 15.77 -8.30
C GLU A 235 -3.63 15.39 -6.84
N TYR A 236 -3.42 14.11 -6.57
CA TYR A 236 -3.35 13.58 -5.22
C TYR A 236 -1.97 13.03 -4.95
N GLU A 237 -1.43 13.36 -3.78
CA GLU A 237 -0.17 12.84 -3.29
C GLU A 237 -0.31 12.47 -1.80
N LEU A 238 -0.11 11.18 -1.51
CA LEU A 238 -0.07 10.66 -0.15
C LEU A 238 1.11 11.28 0.60
N GLN A 239 0.86 11.79 1.80
CA GLN A 239 1.91 12.27 2.69
C GLN A 239 2.21 11.13 3.68
N VAL A 240 3.34 10.46 3.47
CA VAL A 240 3.85 9.48 4.44
C VAL A 240 4.77 10.24 5.40
N GLU A 241 4.36 10.38 6.66
CA GLU A 241 5.20 10.95 7.73
C GLU A 241 6.39 10.04 8.06
#